data_AF-R1CPM4-F1
#
_entry.id   AF-R1CPM4-F1
#
_cell.length_a   1.000
_cell.length_b   1.000
_cell.length_c   1.000
_cell.angle_alpha   90.00
_cell.angle_beta   90.00
_cell.angle_gamma   90.00
#
_symmetry.space_group_name_H-M   'P 1'
#
loop_
_entity.id
_entity.type
_entity.pdbx_description
1 polymer ?
#
loop_
_entity_poly.entity_id
_entity_poly.type
_entity_poly.pdbx_seq_one_letter_code
_entity_poly.pdbx_strand_id
1 'polypeptide(L)'
;MTFGSKTVLPKHSAGNVEYLEVRRRDGTVIILPGPAARFFDPVEDISVHVREARLIDASEALVVYRHTANKVGEPHVERRVVLGPARFIPSADEWVHEFEWSGVPQDGSKTTYQPKALRFTKLR
;
A
#
# COMPACT_ATOMS: atom_id res chain seq x y z
N MET A 1 13.85 21.20 42.23
CA MET A 1 12.84 20.16 41.90
C MET A 1 12.29 20.51 40.54
N THR A 2 12.69 19.78 39.50
CA THR A 2 12.27 20.06 38.12
C THR A 2 11.06 19.18 37.81
N PHE A 3 9.91 19.78 37.59
CA PHE A 3 8.71 19.07 37.15
C PHE A 3 8.99 18.46 35.77
N GLY A 4 8.75 17.15 35.61
CA GLY A 4 8.89 16.47 34.33
C GLY A 4 7.98 17.13 33.30
N SER A 5 8.54 17.55 32.16
CA SER A 5 7.77 18.13 31.07
C SER A 5 6.80 17.10 30.52
N LYS A 6 5.51 17.46 30.44
CA LYS A 6 4.49 16.62 29.82
C LYS A 6 4.68 16.63 28.31
N THR A 7 5.17 15.54 27.75
CA THR A 7 5.28 15.38 26.28
C THR A 7 3.91 15.00 25.71
N VAL A 8 3.42 15.79 24.75
CA VAL A 8 2.20 15.47 24.00
C VAL A 8 2.58 14.57 22.82
N LEU A 9 1.94 13.41 22.72
CA LEU A 9 2.17 12.48 21.61
C LEU A 9 1.35 12.90 20.38
N PRO A 10 1.93 12.85 19.16
CA PRO A 10 1.19 13.09 17.93
C PRO A 10 0.04 12.08 17.75
N LYS A 11 -1.15 12.58 17.39
CA LYS A 11 -2.31 11.75 17.02
C LYS A 11 -2.43 11.67 15.51
N HIS A 12 -2.58 10.45 15.00
CA HIS A 12 -2.90 10.18 13.59
C HIS A 12 -4.31 9.61 13.50
N SER A 13 -5.07 10.02 12.48
CA SER A 13 -6.45 9.56 12.26
C SER A 13 -6.65 9.27 10.78
N ALA A 14 -7.24 8.12 10.47
CA ALA A 14 -7.65 7.69 9.15
C ALA A 14 -9.18 7.68 9.06
N GLY A 15 -9.72 8.23 7.97
CA GLY A 15 -11.15 8.25 7.65
C GLY A 15 -11.64 6.98 6.92
N ASN A 16 -12.84 7.06 6.34
CA ASN A 16 -13.51 5.91 5.72
C ASN A 16 -12.84 5.39 4.43
N VAL A 17 -11.97 6.15 3.80
CA VAL A 17 -11.24 5.72 2.58
C VAL A 17 -9.73 5.69 2.81
N GLU A 18 -9.34 5.62 4.07
CA GLU A 18 -7.94 5.67 4.49
C GLU A 18 -7.63 4.53 5.45
N TYR A 19 -6.35 4.33 5.72
CA TYR A 19 -5.84 3.42 6.73
C TYR A 19 -4.57 3.98 7.36
N LEU A 20 -4.22 3.49 8.56
CA LEU A 20 -2.93 3.78 9.17
C LEU A 20 -1.94 2.65 8.85
N GLU A 21 -0.78 3.00 8.31
CA GLU A 21 0.39 2.13 8.21
C GLU A 21 1.33 2.47 9.37
N VAL A 22 1.44 1.57 10.34
CA VAL A 22 2.32 1.71 11.50
C VAL A 22 3.52 0.80 11.33
N ARG A 23 4.71 1.38 11.32
CA ARG A 23 5.96 0.62 11.34
C ARG A 23 6.48 0.59 12.77
N ARG A 24 6.62 -0.60 13.33
CA ARG A 24 7.14 -0.81 14.68
C ARG A 24 8.64 -1.05 14.69
N ARG A 25 9.26 -0.81 15.84
CA ARG A 25 10.70 -1.02 16.05
C ARG A 25 11.14 -2.48 15.96
N ASP A 26 10.23 -3.42 16.18
CA ASP A 26 10.44 -4.86 16.01
C ASP A 26 10.46 -5.31 14.53
N GLY A 27 10.22 -4.38 13.59
CA GLY A 27 10.14 -4.65 12.15
C GLY A 27 8.74 -5.00 11.66
N THR A 28 7.77 -5.18 12.56
CA THR A 28 6.37 -5.45 12.18
C THR A 28 5.73 -4.22 11.55
N VAL A 29 4.98 -4.44 10.47
CA VAL A 29 4.09 -3.44 9.90
C VAL A 29 2.66 -3.78 10.26
N ILE A 30 1.94 -2.84 10.86
CA ILE A 30 0.53 -2.97 11.22
C ILE A 30 -0.28 -2.06 10.32
N ILE A 31 -1.28 -2.65 9.66
CA ILE A 31 -2.25 -1.93 8.83
C ILE A 31 -3.57 -1.82 9.61
N LEU A 32 -4.02 -0.60 9.87
CA LEU A 32 -5.29 -0.33 10.57
C LEU A 32 -6.27 0.35 9.61
N PRO A 33 -7.27 -0.38 9.07
CA PRO A 33 -8.32 0.21 8.24
C PRO A 33 -9.08 1.30 8.99
N GLY A 34 -9.41 2.40 8.30
CA GLY A 34 -10.25 3.44 8.88
C GLY A 34 -11.74 3.07 8.94
N PRO A 35 -12.53 3.74 9.78
CA PRO A 35 -12.14 4.87 10.63
C PRO A 35 -11.33 4.42 11.86
N ALA A 36 -10.15 5.00 12.04
CA ALA A 36 -9.23 4.63 13.12
C ALA A 36 -8.39 5.82 13.56
N ALA A 37 -8.02 5.88 14.84
CA ALA A 37 -7.09 6.86 15.37
C ALA A 37 -6.11 6.22 16.35
N ARG A 38 -4.85 6.67 16.30
CA ARG A 38 -3.77 6.17 17.15
C ARG A 38 -2.79 7.29 17.48
N PHE A 39 -2.27 7.27 18.71
CA PHE A 39 -1.13 8.09 19.08
C PHE A 39 0.17 7.37 18.70
N PHE A 40 1.14 8.15 18.21
CA PHE A 40 2.49 7.64 17.99
C PHE A 40 3.13 7.27 19.33
N ASP A 41 3.53 6.00 19.47
CA ASP A 41 4.27 5.53 20.63
C ASP A 41 5.78 5.60 20.33
N PRO A 42 6.57 6.47 20.99
CA PRO A 42 8.00 6.61 20.69
C PRO A 42 8.82 5.37 21.06
N VAL A 43 8.29 4.49 21.92
CA VAL A 43 8.94 3.25 22.37
C VAL A 43 8.66 2.13 21.37
N GLU A 44 7.41 1.97 20.92
CA GLU A 44 7.03 0.88 20.02
C GLU A 44 7.17 1.23 18.53
N ASP A 45 6.89 2.47 18.15
CA ASP A 45 6.70 2.88 16.77
C ASP A 45 7.94 3.59 16.21
N ILE A 46 8.26 3.28 14.95
CA ILE A 46 9.18 4.05 14.10
C ILE A 46 8.42 5.15 13.38
N SER A 47 7.23 4.85 12.86
CA SER A 47 6.42 5.81 12.11
C SER A 47 4.95 5.39 12.04
N VAL A 48 4.06 6.37 11.92
CA VAL A 48 2.64 6.18 11.65
C VAL A 48 2.26 7.06 10.46
N HIS A 49 1.78 6.45 9.38
CA HIS A 49 1.37 7.16 8.17
C HIS A 49 -0.13 6.94 7.91
N VAL A 50 -0.84 8.02 7.58
CA VAL A 50 -2.19 7.94 7.00
C VAL A 50 -2.03 7.69 5.50
N ARG A 51 -2.70 6.67 4.97
CA ARG A 51 -2.64 6.24 3.57
C ARG A 51 -4.03 6.13 2.99
N GLU A 52 -4.18 6.44 1.72
CA GLU A 52 -5.44 6.26 0.99
C GLU A 52 -5.63 4.79 0.57
N ALA A 53 -6.83 4.27 0.76
CA ALA A 53 -7.24 2.99 0.20
C ALA A 53 -7.40 3.10 -1.33
N ARG A 54 -7.14 2.01 -2.04
CA ARG A 54 -7.39 1.94 -3.48
C ARG A 54 -8.87 1.64 -3.74
N LEU A 55 -9.59 2.64 -4.25
CA LEU A 55 -10.96 2.44 -4.73
C LEU A 55 -10.90 1.78 -6.11
N ILE A 56 -11.59 0.67 -6.30
CA ILE A 56 -11.68 -0.08 -7.55
C ILE A 56 -13.11 0.06 -8.05
N ASP A 57 -13.29 0.60 -9.25
CA ASP A 57 -14.62 0.74 -9.87
C ASP A 57 -15.17 -0.60 -10.40
N ALA A 58 -16.45 -0.66 -10.74
CA ALA A 58 -17.13 -1.88 -11.21
C ALA A 58 -16.51 -2.50 -12.48
N SER A 59 -15.92 -1.68 -13.35
CA SER A 59 -15.19 -2.16 -14.54
C SER A 59 -13.67 -2.23 -14.34
N GLU A 60 -13.19 -2.10 -13.10
CA GLU A 60 -11.78 -2.10 -12.78
C GLU A 60 -11.37 -3.35 -11.99
N ALA A 61 -10.10 -3.74 -12.14
CA ALA A 61 -9.50 -4.81 -11.34
C ALA A 61 -8.07 -4.47 -10.91
N LEU A 62 -7.66 -4.96 -9.73
CA LEU A 62 -6.29 -4.90 -9.24
C LEU A 62 -5.66 -6.29 -9.22
N VAL A 63 -4.40 -6.39 -9.63
CA VAL A 63 -3.59 -7.59 -9.39
C VAL A 63 -2.77 -7.37 -8.12
N VAL A 64 -2.89 -8.29 -7.18
CA VAL A 64 -2.26 -8.22 -5.86
C VAL A 64 -1.41 -9.48 -5.66
N TYR A 65 -0.22 -9.27 -5.12
CA TYR A 65 0.66 -10.33 -4.67
C TYR A 65 0.73 -10.36 -3.16
N ARG A 66 0.99 -11.54 -2.61
CA ARG A 66 1.15 -11.76 -1.18
C ARG A 66 2.30 -12.73 -0.90
N HIS A 67 3.15 -12.42 0.07
CA HIS A 67 4.06 -13.43 0.62
C HIS A 67 3.29 -14.44 1.47
N THR A 68 3.51 -15.73 1.21
CA THR A 68 2.89 -16.82 1.97
C THR A 68 3.94 -17.69 2.62
N ALA A 69 3.72 -18.02 3.88
CA ALA A 69 4.56 -18.94 4.64
C ALA A 69 4.12 -20.40 4.41
N ASN A 70 3.91 -20.80 3.15
CA ASN A 70 3.52 -22.16 2.81
C ASN A 70 4.75 -22.96 2.38
N LYS A 71 5.34 -23.62 3.39
CA LYS A 71 6.49 -24.57 3.40
C LYS A 71 7.75 -24.00 4.05
N VAL A 72 8.34 -24.81 4.94
CA VAL A 72 9.60 -24.53 5.61
C VAL A 72 10.71 -24.42 4.56
N GLY A 73 11.25 -23.21 4.37
CA GLY A 73 12.51 -22.98 3.64
C GLY A 73 12.41 -22.20 2.32
N GLU A 74 11.21 -21.93 1.78
CA GLU A 74 11.09 -21.20 0.50
C GLU A 74 10.03 -20.09 0.57
N PRO A 75 10.37 -18.83 0.22
CA PRO A 75 9.39 -17.76 0.12
C PRO A 75 8.46 -18.01 -1.07
N HIS A 76 7.20 -18.32 -0.80
CA HIS A 76 6.17 -18.48 -1.83
C HIS A 76 5.38 -17.18 -1.99
N VAL A 77 5.18 -16.75 -3.24
CA VAL A 77 4.32 -15.60 -3.57
C VAL A 77 3.01 -16.08 -4.21
N GLU A 78 1.88 -15.72 -3.61
CA GLU A 78 0.56 -15.92 -4.20
C GLU A 78 0.13 -14.69 -4.99
N ARG A 79 -0.65 -14.90 -6.06
CA ARG A 79 -1.21 -13.83 -6.89
C ARG A 79 -2.72 -13.97 -6.96
N ARG A 80 -3.46 -12.87 -6.77
CA ARG A 80 -4.91 -12.82 -6.97
C ARG A 80 -5.35 -11.55 -7.69
N VAL A 81 -6.55 -11.60 -8.25
CA VAL A 81 -7.22 -10.45 -8.85
C VAL A 81 -8.34 -9.99 -7.91
N VAL A 82 -8.40 -8.69 -7.64
CA VAL A 82 -9.47 -8.04 -6.88
C VAL A 82 -10.34 -7.28 -7.88
N LEU A 83 -11.57 -7.72 -8.05
CA LEU A 83 -12.57 -7.07 -8.92
C LEU A 83 -13.31 -5.98 -8.14
N GLY A 84 -13.68 -4.88 -8.81
CA GLY A 84 -14.56 -3.89 -8.21
C GLY A 84 -16.06 -4.20 -8.38
N PRO A 85 -16.95 -3.38 -7.80
CA PRO A 85 -16.64 -2.20 -6.99
C PRO A 85 -16.12 -2.61 -5.61
N ALA A 86 -14.94 -2.13 -5.23
CA ALA A 86 -14.30 -2.52 -3.96
C ALA A 86 -13.36 -1.45 -3.41
N ARG A 87 -13.19 -1.44 -2.09
CA ARG A 87 -12.15 -0.67 -1.39
C ARG A 87 -11.03 -1.62 -0.99
N PHE A 88 -9.87 -1.49 -1.61
CA PHE A 88 -8.71 -2.32 -1.33
C PHE A 88 -7.70 -1.61 -0.41
N ILE A 89 -7.34 -2.29 0.68
CA ILE A 89 -6.28 -1.91 1.62
C ILE A 89 -5.32 -3.11 1.68
N PRO A 90 -4.03 -2.95 1.37
CA PRO A 90 -3.09 -4.06 1.38
C PRO A 90 -2.79 -4.51 2.81
N SER A 91 -2.61 -5.82 3.00
CA SER A 91 -1.95 -6.35 4.20
C SER A 91 -0.46 -6.00 4.20
N ALA A 92 0.22 -6.14 5.34
CA ALA A 92 1.65 -5.82 5.49
C ALA A 92 2.56 -6.59 4.51
N ASP A 93 2.13 -7.78 4.12
CA ASP A 93 2.80 -8.73 3.22
C ASP A 93 2.25 -8.71 1.80
N GLU A 94 1.40 -7.73 1.46
CA GLU A 94 0.75 -7.59 0.16
C GLU A 94 1.21 -6.36 -0.61
N TRP A 95 1.33 -6.50 -1.93
CA TRP A 95 1.62 -5.38 -2.83
C TRP A 95 0.82 -5.47 -4.12
N VAL A 96 0.56 -4.30 -4.72
CA VAL A 96 -0.16 -4.16 -5.98
C VAL A 96 0.82 -4.27 -7.15
N HIS A 97 0.44 -4.97 -8.21
CA HIS A 97 1.21 -5.01 -9.45
C HIS A 97 1.22 -3.64 -10.13
N GLU A 98 2.39 -3.23 -10.63
CA GLU A 98 2.50 -2.09 -11.55
C GLU A 98 2.72 -2.65 -12.96
N PHE A 99 1.76 -2.41 -13.85
CA PHE A 99 1.88 -2.75 -15.26
C PHE A 99 2.71 -1.68 -15.97
N GLU A 100 3.61 -2.12 -16.84
CA GLU A 100 4.37 -1.26 -17.75
C GLU A 100 4.23 -1.79 -19.18
N TRP A 101 3.69 -0.99 -20.09
CA TRP A 101 3.58 -1.34 -21.51
C TRP A 101 4.50 -0.45 -22.35
N SER A 102 5.06 -1.03 -23.41
CA SER A 102 5.74 -0.26 -24.44
C SER A 102 4.74 0.45 -25.34
N GLY A 103 5.15 1.61 -25.87
CA GLY A 103 4.30 2.44 -26.72
C GLY A 103 4.96 2.80 -28.04
N VAL A 104 4.20 3.54 -28.84
CA VAL A 104 4.65 4.17 -30.07
C VAL A 104 5.02 5.62 -29.77
N PRO A 105 6.16 6.12 -30.28
CA PRO A 105 6.58 7.50 -30.11
C PRO A 105 5.54 8.52 -30.58
N GLN A 106 5.47 9.64 -29.86
CA GLN A 106 4.60 10.76 -30.19
C GLN A 106 5.06 11.52 -31.46
N ASP A 107 6.30 11.28 -31.92
CA ASP A 107 6.88 11.87 -33.14
C ASP A 107 6.38 11.23 -34.45
N GLY A 108 5.53 10.20 -34.37
CA GLY A 108 4.96 9.52 -35.53
C GLY A 108 5.87 8.49 -36.19
N SER A 109 7.08 8.25 -35.66
CA SER A 109 7.95 7.18 -36.13
C SER A 109 7.36 5.81 -35.76
N LYS A 110 6.96 5.05 -36.78
CA LYS A 110 6.32 3.72 -36.61
C LYS A 110 7.29 2.62 -36.15
N THR A 111 8.60 2.90 -36.11
CA THR A 111 9.65 1.89 -35.90
C THR A 111 10.43 2.06 -34.61
N THR A 112 10.28 3.16 -33.90
CA THR A 112 11.05 3.41 -32.67
C THR A 112 10.30 2.83 -31.47
N TYR A 113 10.88 1.84 -30.81
CA TYR A 113 10.31 1.24 -29.60
C TYR A 113 10.46 2.18 -28.39
N GLN A 114 9.36 2.46 -27.69
CA GLN A 114 9.40 3.20 -26.42
C GLN A 114 9.09 2.29 -25.23
N PRO A 115 10.09 1.87 -24.44
CA PRO A 115 9.84 1.08 -23.24
C PRO A 115 9.10 1.92 -22.19
N LYS A 116 8.19 1.28 -21.44
CA LYS A 116 7.48 1.87 -20.28
C LYS A 116 6.69 3.15 -20.61
N ALA A 117 6.18 3.25 -21.84
CA ALA A 117 5.40 4.40 -22.29
C ALA A 117 4.07 4.56 -21.52
N LEU A 118 3.53 3.46 -20.99
CA LEU A 118 2.32 3.47 -20.18
C LEU A 118 2.55 2.71 -18.88
N ARG A 119 2.23 3.33 -17.74
CA ARG A 119 2.27 2.69 -16.42
C ARG A 119 0.96 2.85 -15.68
N PHE A 120 0.46 1.77 -15.12
CA PHE A 120 -0.82 1.75 -14.42
C PHE A 120 -0.93 0.56 -13.47
N THR A 121 -1.84 0.64 -12.51
CA THR A 121 -2.05 -0.42 -11.50
C THR A 121 -3.42 -1.09 -11.62
N LYS A 122 -4.38 -0.43 -12.27
CA LYS A 122 -5.75 -0.92 -12.48
C LYS A 122 -5.96 -1.36 -13.91
N LEU A 123 -6.50 -2.56 -14.08
CA LEU A 123 -6.97 -3.07 -15.37
C LEU A 123 -8.37 -2.50 -15.64
N ARG A 124 -8.66 -2.20 -16.91
CA ARG A 124 -9.92 -1.68 -17.45
C ARG A 124 -10.29 -2.45 -18.72
#